data_AF-A0A1Z5L516-F1
#
_entry.id   AF-A0A1Z5L516-F1
#
_cell.length_a   1.000
_cell.length_b   1.000
_cell.length_c   1.000
_cell.angle_alpha   90.00
_cell.angle_beta   90.00
_cell.angle_gamma   90.00
#
_symmetry.space_group_name_H-M   'P 1'
#
loop_
_entity.id
_entity.type
_entity.pdbx_description
1 polymer ?
#
loop_
_entity_poly.entity_id
_entity_poly.type
_entity_poly.pdbx_seq_one_letter_code
_entity_poly.pdbx_strand_id
1 'polypeptide(L)'
;MSRIMDMQEKYIRENEAAAPQKWKVSPYGQIRHLSAGSTTSEETEEGHRPIKPNDEIVFRVYCADHTYTTLKTPINATAEYIKRNAAEKLSLKDDLILVEVKSSGERISFKDSEVSVPTGLSINGRIFISPADHLDALTPLAEQEGPTEGTGALLETLSSHDIAYHMSLYDWYLFSCIHEYELIYQVFGRHQFRKIMSNLDVFQRRFNEVQFWVVTEMCLATSLSRRVQLLRKFIKIAAHCREYQNLNAFFAIVMGLSNVAVSRLSQTWERLPGKLKRTFAEFETLIDPSRNHRRYRLAVSKITPPLVPFMPLLLKDMTFCHEGNKTYIDGLVNFEKMHMIGQTLRSLRHSRNQRMTLEPPPPSKVQQDVREYIRTLKVIDNQRRLTQLSHALEPRRP
;
A
#
# COMPACT_ATOMS: atom_id res chain seq x y z
N MET A 1 13.89 -17.24 26.66
CA MET A 1 14.03 -17.91 25.36
C MET A 1 12.81 -18.78 25.01
N SER A 2 12.30 -19.63 25.92
CA SER A 2 11.12 -20.49 25.62
C SER A 2 9.94 -19.70 25.06
N ARG A 3 9.48 -18.62 25.72
CA ARG A 3 8.35 -17.80 25.23
C ARG A 3 8.51 -17.21 23.81
N ILE A 4 9.74 -16.99 23.33
CA ILE A 4 9.99 -16.50 21.96
C ILE A 4 9.95 -17.65 20.96
N MET A 5 10.56 -18.78 21.29
CA MET A 5 10.48 -20.01 20.48
C MET A 5 9.02 -20.47 20.38
N ASP A 6 8.26 -20.41 21.48
CA ASP A 6 6.83 -20.74 21.52
C ASP A 6 6.00 -19.83 20.59
N MET A 7 6.34 -18.53 20.49
CA MET A 7 5.65 -17.61 19.56
C MET A 7 5.99 -17.89 18.10
N GLN A 8 7.25 -18.23 17.80
CA GLN A 8 7.66 -18.59 16.44
C GLN A 8 7.03 -19.90 15.99
N GLU A 9 7.05 -20.92 16.85
CA GLU A 9 6.39 -22.21 16.59
C GLU A 9 4.88 -22.05 16.47
N LYS A 10 4.26 -21.19 17.29
CA LYS A 10 2.83 -20.87 17.15
C LYS A 10 2.54 -20.22 15.81
N TYR A 11 3.35 -19.25 15.37
CA TYR A 11 3.20 -18.61 14.06
C TYR A 11 3.36 -19.63 12.92
N ILE A 12 4.33 -20.55 13.01
CA ILE A 12 4.51 -21.63 12.03
C ILE A 12 3.29 -22.55 12.01
N ARG A 13 2.84 -23.03 13.18
CA ARG A 13 1.63 -23.88 13.30
C ARG A 13 0.37 -23.20 12.77
N GLU A 14 0.15 -21.92 13.07
CA GLU A 14 -1.00 -21.15 12.57
C GLU A 14 -0.96 -20.98 11.04
N ASN A 15 0.23 -20.93 10.44
CA ASN A 15 0.39 -20.91 8.99
C ASN A 15 0.16 -22.28 8.34
N GLU A 16 0.47 -23.37 9.03
CA GLU A 16 0.37 -24.74 8.51
C GLU A 16 -1.01 -25.39 8.72
N ALA A 17 -1.74 -25.01 9.79
CA ALA A 17 -2.97 -25.69 10.20
C ALA A 17 -4.24 -25.29 9.42
N ALA A 18 -4.21 -24.23 8.62
CA ALA A 18 -5.39 -23.74 7.89
C ALA A 18 -5.36 -24.17 6.41
N ALA A 19 -6.52 -24.52 5.86
CA ALA A 19 -6.66 -24.78 4.43
C ALA A 19 -6.18 -23.57 3.60
N PRO A 20 -5.42 -23.78 2.51
CA PRO A 20 -4.97 -22.71 1.63
C PRO A 20 -6.13 -21.85 1.12
N GLN A 21 -5.98 -20.54 1.24
CA GLN A 21 -6.92 -19.57 0.69
C GLN A 21 -6.56 -19.27 -0.77
N LYS A 22 -7.51 -18.67 -1.49
CA LYS A 22 -7.30 -18.24 -2.88
C LYS A 22 -7.33 -16.73 -2.96
N TRP A 23 -6.32 -16.17 -3.59
CA TRP A 23 -6.15 -14.74 -3.82
C TRP A 23 -6.04 -14.46 -5.31
N LYS A 24 -6.31 -13.22 -5.70
CA LYS A 24 -6.13 -12.75 -7.06
C LYS A 24 -5.58 -11.34 -7.08
N VAL A 25 -4.63 -11.11 -7.99
CA VAL A 25 -4.24 -9.76 -8.39
C VAL A 25 -5.31 -9.22 -9.34
N SER A 26 -6.00 -8.16 -8.92
CA SER A 26 -7.03 -7.51 -9.73
C SER A 26 -6.43 -6.89 -11.01
N PRO A 27 -7.24 -6.53 -12.01
CA PRO A 27 -6.77 -5.78 -13.18
C PRO A 27 -6.14 -4.43 -12.86
N TYR A 28 -6.33 -3.89 -11.65
CA TYR A 28 -5.69 -2.65 -11.16
C TYR A 28 -4.69 -2.95 -10.02
N GLY A 29 -4.25 -4.20 -9.97
CA GLY A 29 -3.19 -4.72 -9.11
C GLY A 29 -3.58 -5.01 -7.65
N GLN A 30 -4.78 -4.65 -7.18
CA GLN A 30 -5.17 -4.94 -5.79
C GLN A 30 -5.18 -6.45 -5.51
N ILE A 31 -4.72 -6.84 -4.33
CA ILE A 31 -4.79 -8.23 -3.87
C ILE A 31 -6.16 -8.46 -3.22
N ARG A 32 -6.98 -9.34 -3.83
CA ARG A 32 -8.31 -9.68 -3.32
C ARG A 32 -8.40 -11.15 -2.95
N HIS A 33 -9.07 -11.44 -1.84
CA HIS A 33 -9.47 -12.78 -1.47
C HIS A 33 -10.61 -13.25 -2.40
N LEU A 34 -10.52 -14.49 -2.89
CA LEU A 34 -11.58 -15.15 -3.66
C LEU A 34 -12.37 -16.03 -2.70
N SER A 35 -13.51 -15.55 -2.20
CA SER A 35 -14.45 -16.43 -1.47
C SER A 35 -15.05 -17.44 -2.44
N ALA A 36 -15.07 -18.71 -2.04
CA ALA A 36 -15.85 -19.72 -2.75
C ALA A 36 -17.33 -19.45 -2.44
N GLY A 37 -18.10 -19.08 -3.49
CA GLY A 37 -19.55 -18.88 -3.52
C GLY A 37 -20.34 -18.89 -2.19
N SER A 38 -20.80 -17.71 -1.78
CA SER A 38 -22.08 -17.57 -1.07
C SER A 38 -22.68 -16.21 -1.40
N THR A 39 -23.63 -16.21 -2.34
CA THR A 39 -24.63 -15.17 -2.51
C THR A 39 -25.57 -15.20 -1.29
N THR A 40 -25.14 -14.67 -0.16
CA THR A 40 -26.00 -14.37 0.98
C THR A 40 -25.46 -13.14 1.70
N SER A 41 -26.39 -12.28 2.10
CA SER A 41 -26.27 -10.94 2.66
C SER A 41 -25.64 -10.86 4.06
N GLU A 42 -24.58 -11.62 4.31
CA GLU A 42 -23.80 -11.65 5.56
C GLU A 42 -22.31 -11.29 5.31
N GLU A 43 -22.05 -10.32 4.43
CA GLU A 43 -20.71 -9.71 4.24
C GLU A 43 -20.26 -8.82 5.42
N THR A 44 -20.97 -8.89 6.55
CA THR A 44 -20.78 -8.04 7.74
C THR A 44 -19.62 -8.49 8.64
N GLU A 45 -19.13 -9.72 8.49
CA GLU A 45 -17.90 -10.19 9.13
C GLU A 45 -17.08 -11.02 8.14
N GLU A 46 -16.46 -10.38 7.15
CA GLU A 46 -15.31 -11.00 6.49
C GLU A 46 -14.27 -11.29 7.58
N GLY A 47 -14.21 -12.55 8.05
CA GLY A 47 -13.16 -13.00 8.95
C GLY A 47 -11.82 -12.56 8.38
N HIS A 48 -11.22 -11.58 9.03
CA HIS A 48 -10.01 -10.93 8.60
C HIS A 48 -8.86 -11.95 8.57
N ARG A 49 -8.49 -12.44 7.39
CA ARG A 49 -7.52 -13.53 7.23
C ARG A 49 -6.21 -13.00 6.63
N PRO A 50 -5.08 -13.13 7.36
CA PRO A 50 -3.76 -12.86 6.80
C PRO A 50 -3.48 -13.73 5.57
N ILE A 51 -2.70 -13.18 4.62
CA ILE A 51 -2.11 -13.92 3.51
C ILE A 51 -1.03 -14.85 4.08
N LYS A 52 -1.13 -16.14 3.75
CA LYS A 52 -0.23 -17.20 4.22
C LYS A 52 0.68 -17.72 3.11
N PRO A 53 1.85 -18.32 3.45
CA PRO A 53 2.81 -18.82 2.47
C PRO A 53 2.24 -19.80 1.45
N ASN A 54 1.35 -20.70 1.91
CA ASN A 54 0.78 -21.78 1.09
C ASN A 54 -0.53 -21.39 0.40
N ASP A 55 -1.04 -20.17 0.63
CA ASP A 55 -2.21 -19.69 -0.10
C ASP A 55 -1.90 -19.60 -1.60
N GLU A 56 -2.90 -19.81 -2.44
CA GLU A 56 -2.77 -19.71 -3.89
C GLU A 56 -3.06 -18.28 -4.35
N ILE A 57 -2.25 -17.76 -5.28
CA ILE A 57 -2.49 -16.46 -5.92
C ILE A 57 -2.57 -16.60 -7.44
N VAL A 58 -3.62 -16.00 -8.01
CA VAL A 58 -3.84 -15.93 -9.46
C VAL A 58 -3.44 -14.57 -9.99
N PHE A 59 -2.57 -14.55 -11.00
CA PHE A 59 -2.07 -13.33 -11.64
C PHE A 59 -1.65 -13.58 -13.09
N ARG A 60 -1.41 -12.51 -13.84
CA ARG A 60 -0.99 -12.55 -15.24
C ARG A 60 0.49 -12.27 -15.38
N VAL A 61 1.15 -12.99 -16.27
CA VAL A 61 2.53 -12.73 -16.72
C VAL A 61 2.48 -12.41 -18.20
N TYR A 62 2.97 -11.23 -18.57
CA TYR A 62 2.85 -10.65 -19.91
C TYR A 62 4.13 -10.85 -20.74
N CYS A 63 3.99 -10.90 -22.06
CA CYS A 63 5.07 -10.88 -23.03
C CYS A 63 5.26 -9.45 -23.58
N ALA A 64 6.33 -9.23 -24.35
CA ALA A 64 6.62 -7.93 -24.98
C ALA A 64 5.51 -7.45 -25.94
N ASP A 65 4.79 -8.38 -26.57
CA ASP A 65 3.64 -8.12 -27.45
C ASP A 65 2.31 -7.91 -26.70
N HIS A 66 2.36 -7.81 -25.37
CA HIS A 66 1.24 -7.62 -24.45
C HIS A 66 0.26 -8.81 -24.38
N THR A 67 0.56 -9.94 -25.01
CA THR A 67 -0.10 -11.21 -24.70
C THR A 67 0.27 -11.65 -23.29
N TYR A 68 -0.51 -12.54 -22.69
CA TYR A 68 -0.24 -13.02 -21.34
C TYR A 68 -0.65 -14.46 -21.10
N THR A 69 0.01 -15.10 -20.13
CA THR A 69 -0.47 -16.33 -19.51
C THR A 69 -0.97 -16.05 -18.09
N THR A 70 -2.00 -16.78 -17.67
CA THR A 70 -2.49 -16.72 -16.30
C THR A 70 -1.84 -17.83 -15.48
N LEU A 71 -1.16 -17.44 -14.41
CA LEU A 71 -0.55 -18.36 -13.47
C LEU A 71 -1.34 -18.42 -12.18
N LYS A 72 -1.24 -19.59 -11.54
CA LYS A 72 -1.67 -19.83 -10.18
C LYS A 72 -0.49 -20.46 -9.46
N THR A 73 0.02 -19.80 -8.43
CA THR A 73 1.18 -20.25 -7.66
C THR A 73 0.90 -20.14 -6.17
N PRO A 74 1.62 -20.86 -5.29
CA PRO A 74 1.63 -20.48 -3.89
C PRO A 74 2.23 -19.08 -3.72
N ILE A 75 1.83 -18.34 -2.67
CA ILE A 75 2.34 -16.99 -2.37
C ILE A 75 3.87 -16.99 -2.16
N ASN A 76 4.41 -18.05 -1.56
CA ASN A 76 5.85 -18.22 -1.34
C ASN A 76 6.65 -18.68 -2.57
N ALA A 77 6.01 -18.79 -3.75
CA ALA A 77 6.70 -19.10 -4.98
C ALA A 77 7.82 -18.10 -5.25
N THR A 78 8.97 -18.61 -5.69
CA THR A 78 10.10 -17.79 -6.09
C THR A 78 9.89 -17.19 -7.49
N ALA A 79 10.62 -16.12 -7.82
CA ALA A 79 10.63 -15.57 -9.16
C ALA A 79 11.06 -16.62 -10.20
N GLU A 80 12.01 -17.51 -9.85
CA GLU A 80 12.42 -18.65 -10.68
C GLU A 80 11.24 -19.61 -10.95
N TYR A 81 10.48 -19.95 -9.90
CA TYR A 81 9.31 -20.81 -10.05
C TYR A 81 8.27 -20.17 -10.97
N ILE A 82 7.98 -18.88 -10.80
CA ILE A 82 7.04 -18.13 -11.64
C ILE A 82 7.54 -18.10 -13.08
N LYS A 83 8.81 -17.75 -13.30
CA LYS A 83 9.48 -17.72 -14.60
C LYS A 83 9.36 -19.05 -15.32
N ARG A 84 9.72 -20.16 -14.67
CA ARG A 84 9.66 -21.51 -15.26
C ARG A 84 8.25 -21.90 -15.68
N ASN A 85 7.24 -21.66 -14.82
CA ASN A 85 5.85 -21.98 -15.15
C ASN A 85 5.28 -21.08 -16.27
N ALA A 86 5.68 -19.81 -16.33
CA ALA A 86 5.32 -18.92 -17.43
C ALA A 86 5.95 -19.41 -18.74
N ALA A 87 7.24 -19.71 -18.74
CA ALA A 87 7.99 -20.21 -19.89
C ALA A 87 7.39 -21.50 -20.46
N GLU A 88 7.05 -22.45 -19.59
CA GLU A 88 6.42 -23.72 -19.97
C GLU A 88 5.06 -23.48 -20.65
N LYS A 89 4.18 -22.67 -20.05
CA LYS A 89 2.86 -22.37 -20.63
C LYS A 89 2.92 -21.59 -21.93
N LEU A 90 3.94 -20.74 -22.10
CA LEU A 90 4.16 -19.92 -23.29
C LEU A 90 5.04 -20.63 -24.33
N SER A 91 5.52 -21.84 -24.03
CA SER A 91 6.47 -22.60 -24.88
C SER A 91 7.75 -21.83 -25.23
N LEU A 92 8.23 -20.98 -24.32
CA LEU A 92 9.46 -20.22 -24.46
C LEU A 92 10.67 -21.06 -24.02
N LYS A 93 11.79 -20.97 -24.76
CA LYS A 93 13.00 -21.79 -24.52
C LYS A 93 14.27 -20.98 -24.22
N ASP A 94 14.17 -19.66 -24.23
CA ASP A 94 15.31 -18.76 -24.09
C ASP A 94 15.75 -18.61 -22.62
N ASP A 95 16.90 -17.93 -22.41
CA ASP A 95 17.30 -17.46 -21.08
C ASP A 95 16.43 -16.27 -20.67
N LEU A 96 15.35 -16.59 -19.96
CA LEU A 96 14.31 -15.64 -19.59
C LEU A 96 14.61 -14.99 -18.24
N ILE A 97 14.06 -13.80 -18.08
CA ILE A 97 14.00 -13.10 -16.81
C ILE A 97 12.59 -12.62 -16.53
N LEU A 98 12.26 -12.55 -15.24
CA LEU A 98 11.02 -11.98 -14.77
C LEU A 98 11.25 -10.50 -14.46
N VAL A 99 10.34 -9.63 -14.90
CA VAL A 99 10.53 -8.17 -14.84
C VAL A 99 9.25 -7.51 -14.35
N GLU A 100 9.35 -6.59 -13.40
CA GLU A 100 8.29 -5.62 -13.18
C GLU A 100 8.43 -4.48 -14.18
N VAL A 101 7.40 -4.26 -14.98
CA VAL A 101 7.26 -3.02 -15.77
C VAL A 101 6.30 -2.12 -15.01
N LYS A 102 6.78 -0.94 -14.60
CA LYS A 102 5.95 0.08 -13.93
C LYS A 102 5.19 0.93 -14.95
N SER A 103 4.15 1.62 -14.51
CA SER A 103 3.41 2.61 -15.34
C SER A 103 4.29 3.76 -15.84
N SER A 104 5.44 4.01 -15.22
CA SER A 104 6.44 4.99 -15.66
C SER A 104 7.29 4.51 -16.86
N GLY A 105 7.20 3.23 -17.23
CA GLY A 105 8.11 2.57 -18.19
C GLY A 105 9.41 2.07 -17.56
N GLU A 106 9.61 2.27 -16.25
CA GLU A 106 10.74 1.69 -15.54
C GLU A 106 10.61 0.16 -15.48
N ARG A 107 11.73 -0.54 -15.66
CA ARG A 107 11.82 -1.99 -15.72
C ARG A 107 12.74 -2.48 -14.61
N ILE A 108 12.24 -3.36 -13.74
CA ILE A 108 12.99 -3.91 -12.62
C ILE A 108 13.01 -5.42 -12.74
N SER A 109 14.19 -5.98 -13.00
CA SER A 109 14.38 -7.43 -13.06
C SER A 109 14.37 -8.04 -11.66
N PHE A 110 13.60 -9.11 -11.47
CA PHE A 110 13.59 -9.90 -10.25
C PHE A 110 14.77 -10.86 -10.23
N LYS A 111 15.40 -11.04 -9.07
CA LYS A 111 16.33 -12.16 -8.85
C LYS A 111 15.54 -13.45 -8.67
N ASP A 112 16.06 -14.55 -9.18
CA ASP A 112 15.43 -15.88 -9.11
C ASP A 112 15.05 -16.32 -7.69
N SER A 113 15.81 -15.88 -6.68
CA SER A 113 15.55 -16.17 -5.26
C SER A 113 14.44 -15.33 -4.61
N GLU A 114 13.92 -14.30 -5.27
CA GLU A 114 12.91 -13.41 -4.69
C GLU A 114 11.56 -14.12 -4.52
N VAL A 115 10.85 -13.78 -3.45
CA VAL A 115 9.51 -14.31 -3.10
C VAL A 115 8.53 -13.15 -2.97
N SER A 116 7.22 -13.44 -2.84
CA SER A 116 6.17 -12.42 -2.74
C SER A 116 6.08 -11.50 -3.98
N VAL A 117 6.54 -11.98 -5.15
CA VAL A 117 6.57 -11.21 -6.39
C VAL A 117 5.21 -10.55 -6.72
N PRO A 118 4.06 -11.26 -6.71
CA PRO A 118 2.79 -10.66 -7.09
C PRO A 118 2.27 -9.61 -6.10
N THR A 119 2.66 -9.70 -4.82
CA THR A 119 2.22 -8.75 -3.80
C THR A 119 3.14 -7.55 -3.68
N GLY A 120 4.42 -7.69 -4.06
CA GLY A 120 5.44 -6.65 -3.96
C GLY A 120 5.48 -5.62 -5.10
N LEU A 121 4.58 -5.72 -6.09
CA LEU A 121 4.53 -4.79 -7.23
C LEU A 121 4.12 -3.36 -6.81
N SER A 122 4.55 -2.38 -7.60
CA SER A 122 3.96 -1.04 -7.61
C SER A 122 2.47 -1.10 -7.93
N ILE A 123 1.72 -0.02 -7.66
CA ILE A 123 0.26 -0.02 -7.76
C ILE A 123 -0.20 -0.48 -9.15
N ASN A 124 0.30 0.16 -10.20
CA ASN A 124 0.01 -0.26 -11.56
C ASN A 124 1.15 -1.07 -12.19
N GLY A 125 2.05 -1.64 -11.40
CA GLY A 125 3.12 -2.52 -11.88
C GLY A 125 2.56 -3.82 -12.47
N ARG A 126 3.24 -4.38 -13.47
CA ARG A 126 2.87 -5.65 -14.10
C ARG A 126 4.08 -6.54 -14.26
N ILE A 127 3.85 -7.85 -14.18
CA ILE A 127 4.89 -8.86 -14.32
C ILE A 127 5.01 -9.23 -15.78
N PHE A 128 6.20 -9.08 -16.33
CA PHE A 128 6.56 -9.49 -17.67
C PHE A 128 7.59 -10.61 -17.63
N ILE A 129 7.62 -11.39 -18.70
CA ILE A 129 8.70 -12.34 -19.00
C ILE A 129 9.32 -11.96 -20.34
N SER A 130 10.65 -11.90 -20.38
CA SER A 130 11.41 -11.57 -21.59
C SER A 130 12.78 -12.23 -21.56
N PRO A 131 13.41 -12.49 -22.72
CA PRO A 131 14.84 -12.69 -22.80
C PRO A 131 15.62 -11.52 -22.18
N ALA A 132 16.76 -11.81 -21.56
CA ALA A 132 17.56 -10.81 -20.84
C ALA A 132 18.09 -9.68 -21.75
N ASP A 133 18.33 -9.99 -23.02
CA ASP A 133 18.79 -9.08 -24.07
C ASP A 133 17.68 -8.23 -24.70
N HIS A 134 16.40 -8.53 -24.44
CA HIS A 134 15.24 -7.82 -25.00
C HIS A 134 14.42 -7.07 -23.95
N LEU A 135 15.07 -6.56 -22.90
CA LEU A 135 14.39 -5.78 -21.86
C LEU A 135 13.83 -4.45 -22.39
N ASP A 136 14.52 -3.84 -23.34
CA ASP A 136 14.16 -2.57 -23.95
C ASP A 136 12.84 -2.61 -24.73
N ALA A 137 12.46 -3.78 -25.25
CA ALA A 137 11.19 -4.03 -25.92
C ALA A 137 9.97 -4.03 -24.96
N LEU A 138 10.18 -4.22 -23.66
CA LEU A 138 9.09 -4.23 -22.68
C LEU A 138 8.54 -2.82 -22.47
N THR A 139 7.24 -2.66 -22.70
CA THR A 139 6.51 -1.39 -22.59
C THR A 139 5.28 -1.52 -21.67
N PRO A 140 4.87 -0.45 -20.97
CA PRO A 140 3.67 -0.48 -20.14
C PRO A 140 2.41 -0.79 -20.95
N LEU A 141 1.47 -1.52 -20.34
CA LEU A 141 0.14 -1.78 -20.91
C LEU A 141 -0.75 -0.54 -20.76
N ALA A 142 -1.75 -0.41 -21.63
CA ALA A 142 -2.76 0.65 -21.54
C ALA A 142 -3.48 0.68 -20.17
N GLU A 143 -3.72 -0.48 -19.56
CA GLU A 143 -4.34 -0.56 -18.23
C GLU A 143 -3.46 -0.04 -17.08
N GLN A 144 -2.14 0.06 -17.29
CA GLN A 144 -1.19 0.58 -16.29
C GLN A 144 -1.20 2.11 -16.22
N GLU A 145 -1.72 2.78 -17.26
CA GLU A 145 -1.81 4.23 -17.25
C GLU A 145 -2.75 4.72 -16.13
N GLY A 146 -3.76 3.92 -15.77
CA GLY A 146 -4.79 4.30 -14.79
C GLY A 146 -5.97 5.04 -15.45
N PRO A 147 -6.95 5.50 -14.64
CA PRO A 147 -8.21 6.05 -15.16
C PRO A 147 -8.02 7.29 -16.04
N THR A 148 -8.90 7.49 -17.01
CA THR A 148 -9.00 8.71 -17.83
C THR A 148 -10.02 9.70 -17.27
N GLU A 149 -11.00 9.21 -16.50
CA GLU A 149 -12.03 10.01 -15.84
C GLU A 149 -11.96 9.85 -14.33
N GLY A 150 -12.10 10.97 -13.60
CA GLY A 150 -12.11 10.97 -12.14
C GLY A 150 -13.47 10.60 -11.56
N THR A 151 -13.46 10.06 -10.34
CA THR A 151 -14.67 9.68 -9.61
C THR A 151 -15.22 10.81 -8.72
N GLY A 152 -14.71 12.04 -8.86
CA GLY A 152 -15.07 13.16 -7.99
C GLY A 152 -16.58 13.44 -7.79
N ALA A 153 -17.44 13.17 -8.78
CA ALA A 153 -18.88 13.39 -8.68
C ALA A 153 -19.52 12.44 -7.67
N LEU A 154 -19.01 11.20 -7.61
CA LEU A 154 -19.34 10.27 -6.54
C LEU A 154 -18.76 10.76 -5.21
N LEU A 155 -17.48 11.16 -5.16
CA LEU A 155 -16.87 11.66 -3.91
C LEU A 155 -17.58 12.86 -3.29
N GLU A 156 -18.18 13.72 -4.11
CA GLU A 156 -18.96 14.85 -3.64
C GLU A 156 -20.20 14.40 -2.85
N THR A 157 -20.88 13.34 -3.30
CA THR A 157 -22.11 12.82 -2.67
C THR A 157 -21.84 11.99 -1.41
N LEU A 158 -20.68 11.32 -1.31
CA LEU A 158 -20.34 10.47 -0.17
C LEU A 158 -19.90 11.29 1.05
N SER A 159 -20.29 10.95 2.28
CA SER A 159 -19.83 11.67 3.47
C SER A 159 -18.31 11.56 3.69
N SER A 160 -17.65 12.65 4.08
CA SER A 160 -16.22 12.62 4.46
C SER A 160 -15.97 11.76 5.70
N HIS A 161 -16.93 11.73 6.63
CA HIS A 161 -16.91 10.88 7.81
C HIS A 161 -16.97 9.40 7.40
N ASP A 162 -17.92 9.03 6.55
CA ASP A 162 -18.13 7.62 6.15
C ASP A 162 -16.94 7.09 5.34
N ILE A 163 -16.38 7.92 4.45
CA ILE A 163 -15.13 7.60 3.74
C ILE A 163 -14.02 7.30 4.74
N ALA A 164 -13.79 8.19 5.72
CA ALA A 164 -12.74 8.02 6.72
C ALA A 164 -13.00 6.80 7.63
N TYR A 165 -14.25 6.51 7.95
CA TYR A 165 -14.66 5.36 8.75
C TYR A 165 -14.31 4.05 8.03
N HIS A 166 -14.79 3.85 6.80
CA HIS A 166 -14.53 2.64 6.02
C HIS A 166 -13.05 2.50 5.64
N MET A 167 -12.36 3.62 5.38
CA MET A 167 -10.92 3.65 5.16
C MET A 167 -10.16 3.19 6.41
N SER A 168 -10.55 3.69 7.58
CA SER A 168 -9.89 3.31 8.83
C SER A 168 -10.10 1.84 9.15
N LEU A 169 -11.33 1.32 9.05
CA LEU A 169 -11.60 -0.12 9.21
C LEU A 169 -10.77 -0.98 8.26
N TYR A 170 -10.69 -0.60 6.98
CA TYR A 170 -9.93 -1.37 5.99
C TYR A 170 -8.41 -1.32 6.26
N ASP A 171 -7.87 -0.14 6.59
CA ASP A 171 -6.46 0.01 6.90
C ASP A 171 -6.09 -0.72 8.20
N TRP A 172 -6.96 -0.70 9.21
CA TRP A 172 -6.78 -1.47 10.45
C TRP A 172 -6.77 -2.97 10.19
N TYR A 173 -7.64 -3.45 9.31
CA TYR A 173 -7.63 -4.84 8.86
C TYR A 173 -6.28 -5.21 8.26
N LEU A 174 -5.83 -4.47 7.24
CA LEU A 174 -4.56 -4.74 6.57
C LEU A 174 -3.38 -4.67 7.55
N PHE A 175 -3.38 -3.67 8.44
CA PHE A 175 -2.38 -3.51 9.49
C PHE A 175 -2.37 -4.68 10.47
N SER A 176 -3.54 -5.19 10.86
CA SER A 176 -3.69 -6.31 11.79
C SER A 176 -3.22 -7.64 11.19
N CYS A 177 -3.24 -7.78 9.86
CA CYS A 177 -2.72 -8.96 9.17
C CYS A 177 -1.18 -9.06 9.17
N ILE A 178 -0.47 -7.96 9.44
CA ILE A 178 1.00 -7.93 9.38
C ILE A 178 1.58 -8.68 10.56
N HIS A 179 2.32 -9.75 10.30
CA HIS A 179 3.15 -10.35 11.34
C HIS A 179 4.43 -9.53 11.55
N GLU A 180 4.92 -9.43 12.79
CA GLU A 180 6.12 -8.61 13.10
C GLU A 180 7.39 -9.09 12.40
N TYR A 181 7.47 -10.37 12.11
CA TYR A 181 8.57 -10.94 11.35
C TYR A 181 8.63 -10.41 9.92
N GLU A 182 7.50 -9.99 9.33
CA GLU A 182 7.50 -9.38 7.99
C GLU A 182 8.32 -8.08 7.96
N LEU A 183 8.31 -7.30 9.06
CA LEU A 183 9.15 -6.10 9.19
C LEU A 183 10.64 -6.47 9.28
N ILE A 184 10.96 -7.56 9.97
CA ILE A 184 12.33 -8.06 10.07
C ILE A 184 12.83 -8.53 8.70
N TYR A 185 12.02 -9.30 7.96
CA TYR A 185 12.38 -9.77 6.63
C TYR A 185 12.56 -8.61 5.65
N GLN A 186 11.72 -7.58 5.73
CA GLN A 186 11.86 -6.37 4.92
C GLN A 186 13.18 -5.65 5.20
N VAL A 187 13.57 -5.51 6.46
CA VAL A 187 14.73 -4.70 6.89
C VAL A 187 16.06 -5.44 6.72
N PHE A 188 16.09 -6.74 7.04
CA PHE A 188 17.30 -7.56 6.97
C PHE A 188 17.49 -8.24 5.60
N GLY A 189 16.50 -8.12 4.70
CA GLY A 189 16.59 -8.59 3.32
C GLY A 189 15.75 -9.84 3.06
N ARG A 190 14.69 -9.68 2.27
CA ARG A 190 13.70 -10.72 1.90
C ARG A 190 14.33 -12.03 1.44
N HIS A 191 15.38 -11.93 0.62
CA HIS A 191 16.08 -13.06 0.00
C HIS A 191 16.85 -13.92 1.01
N GLN A 192 17.28 -13.35 2.15
CA GLN A 192 18.03 -14.09 3.17
C GLN A 192 17.14 -15.09 3.90
N PHE A 193 15.87 -14.75 4.11
CA PHE A 193 14.94 -15.56 4.90
C PHE A 193 14.09 -16.50 4.05
N ARG A 194 13.91 -16.20 2.75
CA ARG A 194 12.97 -16.92 1.86
C ARG A 194 11.57 -17.06 2.49
N LYS A 195 11.14 -16.04 3.21
CA LYS A 195 9.83 -15.94 3.85
C LYS A 195 9.03 -14.83 3.20
N ILE A 196 7.72 -15.04 3.10
CA ILE A 196 6.81 -14.06 2.52
C ILE A 196 6.69 -12.84 3.44
N MET A 197 6.36 -11.71 2.85
CA MET A 197 6.00 -10.50 3.57
C MET A 197 4.80 -9.78 2.93
N SER A 198 3.91 -10.60 2.38
CA SER A 198 2.81 -10.16 1.54
C SER A 198 1.78 -9.29 2.27
N ASN A 199 1.59 -9.44 3.58
CA ASN A 199 0.68 -8.56 4.32
C ASN A 199 1.30 -7.17 4.48
N LEU A 200 2.60 -7.11 4.77
CA LEU A 200 3.35 -5.85 4.82
C LEU A 200 3.40 -5.19 3.43
N ASP A 201 3.67 -5.95 2.36
CA ASP A 201 3.64 -5.44 0.98
C ASP A 201 2.29 -4.78 0.64
N VAL A 202 1.18 -5.48 0.91
CA VAL A 202 -0.18 -4.97 0.64
C VAL A 202 -0.46 -3.70 1.45
N PHE A 203 -0.04 -3.64 2.72
CA PHE A 203 -0.26 -2.45 3.54
C PHE A 203 0.61 -1.26 3.13
N GLN A 204 1.87 -1.49 2.75
CA GLN A 204 2.74 -0.45 2.20
C GLN A 204 2.19 0.09 0.88
N ARG A 205 1.72 -0.82 0.02
CA ARG A 205 1.07 -0.45 -1.24
C ARG A 205 -0.19 0.37 -1.00
N ARG A 206 -1.00 0.03 0.01
CA ARG A 206 -2.20 0.78 0.39
C ARG A 206 -1.90 2.25 0.71
N PHE A 207 -0.79 2.53 1.41
CA PHE A 207 -0.37 3.92 1.65
C PHE A 207 -0.19 4.70 0.35
N ASN A 208 0.53 4.12 -0.61
CA ASN A 208 0.75 4.75 -1.91
C ASN A 208 -0.55 4.85 -2.72
N GLU A 209 -1.43 3.84 -2.65
CA GLU A 209 -2.74 3.86 -3.31
C GLU A 209 -3.59 5.04 -2.83
N VAL A 210 -3.71 5.25 -1.52
CA VAL A 210 -4.45 6.39 -0.96
C VAL A 210 -3.78 7.72 -1.34
N GLN A 211 -2.46 7.80 -1.30
CA GLN A 211 -1.74 9.00 -1.72
C GLN A 211 -2.02 9.35 -3.19
N PHE A 212 -1.86 8.39 -4.11
CA PHE A 212 -2.08 8.61 -5.53
C PHE A 212 -3.55 8.75 -5.89
N TRP A 213 -4.49 8.21 -5.10
CA TRP A 213 -5.92 8.47 -5.25
C TRP A 213 -6.23 9.96 -5.10
N VAL A 214 -5.69 10.61 -4.07
CA VAL A 214 -5.84 12.06 -3.88
C VAL A 214 -5.32 12.83 -5.10
N VAL A 215 -4.11 12.52 -5.55
CA VAL A 215 -3.48 13.22 -6.69
C VAL A 215 -4.26 12.98 -7.98
N THR A 216 -4.72 11.76 -8.21
CA THR A 216 -5.51 11.36 -9.38
C THR A 216 -6.81 12.15 -9.46
N GLU A 217 -7.60 12.18 -8.39
CA GLU A 217 -8.88 12.89 -8.37
C GLU A 217 -8.71 14.39 -8.52
N MET A 218 -7.67 14.97 -7.91
CA MET A 218 -7.35 16.40 -8.07
C MET A 218 -6.93 16.74 -9.50
N CYS A 219 -6.15 15.88 -10.17
CA CYS A 219 -5.65 16.10 -11.53
C CYS A 219 -6.68 15.79 -12.62
N LEU A 220 -7.68 14.94 -12.34
CA LEU A 220 -8.77 14.62 -13.28
C LEU A 220 -9.99 15.54 -13.13
N ALA A 221 -10.05 16.36 -12.09
CA ALA A 221 -11.11 17.36 -11.93
C ALA A 221 -10.84 18.61 -12.79
N THR A 222 -11.40 18.63 -14.00
CA THR A 222 -11.21 19.70 -14.99
C THR A 222 -11.79 21.06 -14.56
N SER A 223 -12.92 21.05 -13.85
CA SER A 223 -13.56 22.26 -13.33
C SER A 223 -12.87 22.77 -12.06
N LEU A 224 -12.49 24.05 -12.05
CA LEU A 224 -11.89 24.71 -10.87
C LEU A 224 -12.82 24.65 -9.64
N SER A 225 -14.12 24.87 -9.82
CA SER A 225 -15.09 24.77 -8.71
C SER A 225 -15.08 23.37 -8.10
N ARG A 226 -15.07 22.34 -8.96
CA ARG A 226 -15.01 20.94 -8.54
C ARG A 226 -13.72 20.60 -7.82
N ARG A 227 -12.56 21.03 -8.33
CA ARG A 227 -11.26 20.86 -7.65
C ARG A 227 -11.25 21.48 -6.27
N VAL A 228 -11.79 22.68 -6.10
CA VAL A 228 -11.87 23.33 -4.78
C VAL A 228 -12.75 22.51 -3.83
N GLN A 229 -13.85 21.93 -4.30
CA GLN A 229 -14.70 21.06 -3.49
C GLN A 229 -13.99 19.77 -3.08
N LEU A 230 -13.27 19.11 -4.01
CA LEU A 230 -12.46 17.93 -3.71
C LEU A 230 -11.33 18.24 -2.73
N LEU A 231 -10.63 19.36 -2.89
CA LEU A 231 -9.60 19.80 -1.95
C LEU A 231 -10.17 19.95 -0.53
N ARG A 232 -11.35 20.60 -0.39
CA ARG A 232 -12.07 20.69 0.89
C ARG A 232 -12.43 19.30 1.42
N LYS A 233 -12.85 18.38 0.54
CA LYS A 233 -13.24 17.01 0.89
C LYS A 233 -12.08 16.23 1.48
N PHE A 234 -10.92 16.24 0.81
CA PHE A 234 -9.73 15.51 1.25
C PHE A 234 -9.20 16.03 2.59
N ILE A 235 -9.19 17.36 2.81
CA ILE A 235 -8.80 17.93 4.11
C ILE A 235 -9.73 17.44 5.23
N LYS A 236 -11.05 17.35 4.97
CA LYS A 236 -12.01 16.81 5.95
C LYS A 236 -11.82 15.32 6.20
N ILE A 237 -11.59 14.52 5.14
CA ILE A 237 -11.32 13.08 5.27
C ILE A 237 -10.06 12.87 6.12
N ALA A 238 -8.97 13.61 5.84
CA ALA A 238 -7.75 13.57 6.65
C ALA A 238 -8.03 13.91 8.12
N ALA A 239 -8.83 14.94 8.40
CA ALA A 239 -9.20 15.31 9.76
C ALA A 239 -9.86 14.14 10.51
N HIS A 240 -10.82 13.45 9.88
CA HIS A 240 -11.48 12.28 10.47
C HIS A 240 -10.54 11.07 10.58
N CYS A 241 -9.68 10.80 9.61
CA CYS A 241 -8.66 9.74 9.74
C CYS A 241 -7.75 9.99 10.96
N ARG A 242 -7.37 11.24 11.21
CA ARG A 242 -6.60 11.62 12.40
C ARG A 242 -7.40 11.44 13.69
N GLU A 243 -8.69 11.78 13.69
CA GLU A 243 -9.61 11.58 14.81
C GLU A 243 -9.75 10.09 15.17
N TYR A 244 -9.87 9.21 14.16
CA TYR A 244 -9.87 7.75 14.34
C TYR A 244 -8.50 7.14 14.64
N GLN A 245 -7.47 7.97 14.85
CA GLN A 245 -6.10 7.54 15.09
C GLN A 245 -5.55 6.65 13.95
N ASN A 246 -6.07 6.80 12.73
CA ASN A 246 -5.49 6.25 11.51
C ASN A 246 -4.50 7.26 10.93
N LEU A 247 -3.29 7.30 11.50
CA LEU A 247 -2.26 8.22 11.06
C LEU A 247 -1.68 7.82 9.70
N ASN A 248 -1.78 6.55 9.30
CA ASN A 248 -1.31 6.08 8.00
C ASN A 248 -2.12 6.72 6.84
N ALA A 249 -3.46 6.61 6.86
CA ALA A 249 -4.31 7.26 5.88
C ALA A 249 -4.23 8.79 5.94
N PHE A 250 -4.20 9.35 7.15
CA PHE A 250 -4.04 10.78 7.36
C PHE A 250 -2.82 11.31 6.59
N PHE A 251 -1.65 10.70 6.78
CA PHE A 251 -0.44 11.13 6.07
C PHE A 251 -0.48 10.81 4.59
N ALA A 252 -1.06 9.68 4.16
CA ALA A 252 -1.22 9.39 2.74
C ALA A 252 -2.00 10.51 2.03
N ILE A 253 -3.10 10.98 2.62
CA ILE A 253 -3.91 12.08 2.09
C ILE A 253 -3.14 13.40 2.11
N VAL A 254 -2.49 13.74 3.22
CA VAL A 254 -1.71 14.98 3.35
C VAL A 254 -0.58 15.00 2.32
N MET A 255 0.17 13.92 2.18
CA MET A 255 1.25 13.79 1.19
C MET A 255 0.71 13.81 -0.25
N GLY A 256 -0.49 13.28 -0.49
CA GLY A 256 -1.17 13.42 -1.77
C GLY A 256 -1.50 14.87 -2.11
N LEU A 257 -2.00 15.64 -1.14
CA LEU A 257 -2.27 17.08 -1.32
C LEU A 257 -0.99 17.92 -1.46
N SER A 258 0.09 17.54 -0.79
CA SER A 258 1.40 18.20 -0.91
C SER A 258 2.18 17.75 -2.16
N ASN A 259 1.72 16.74 -2.90
CA ASN A 259 2.35 16.29 -4.16
C ASN A 259 2.51 17.48 -5.12
N VAL A 260 3.64 17.53 -5.83
CA VAL A 260 3.98 18.63 -6.77
C VAL A 260 2.92 18.90 -7.84
N ALA A 261 2.15 17.89 -8.25
CA ALA A 261 1.05 18.04 -9.21
C ALA A 261 -0.19 18.73 -8.58
N VAL A 262 -0.37 18.65 -7.26
CA VAL A 262 -1.51 19.26 -6.56
C VAL A 262 -1.11 20.60 -5.93
N SER A 263 0.03 20.67 -5.25
CA SER A 263 0.50 21.88 -4.57
C SER A 263 0.75 23.06 -5.52
N ARG A 264 1.03 22.78 -6.80
CA ARG A 264 1.19 23.81 -7.85
C ARG A 264 -0.10 24.48 -8.34
N LEU A 265 -1.28 23.94 -8.01
CA LEU A 265 -2.58 24.43 -8.50
C LEU A 265 -3.00 25.70 -7.74
N SER A 266 -2.26 26.80 -7.93
CA SER A 266 -2.39 28.02 -7.13
C SER A 266 -3.80 28.60 -7.16
N GLN A 267 -4.50 28.57 -8.30
CA GLN A 267 -5.86 29.10 -8.41
C GLN A 267 -6.84 28.26 -7.58
N THR A 268 -6.60 26.95 -7.49
CA THR A 268 -7.38 26.03 -6.66
C THR A 268 -7.12 26.29 -5.17
N TRP A 269 -5.86 26.42 -4.76
CA TRP A 269 -5.50 26.71 -3.37
C TRP A 269 -5.97 28.09 -2.91
N GLU A 270 -5.88 29.11 -3.76
CA GLU A 270 -6.31 30.48 -3.47
C GLU A 270 -7.80 30.54 -3.09
N ARG A 271 -8.65 29.78 -3.77
CA ARG A 271 -10.10 29.71 -3.52
C ARG A 271 -10.48 28.87 -2.29
N LEU A 272 -9.54 28.20 -1.64
CA LEU A 272 -9.81 27.44 -0.41
C LEU A 272 -10.12 28.41 0.76
N PRO A 273 -11.18 28.16 1.55
CA PRO A 273 -11.48 28.98 2.72
C PRO A 273 -10.30 29.04 3.71
N GLY A 274 -10.05 30.22 4.29
CA GLY A 274 -8.90 30.45 5.17
C GLY A 274 -8.86 29.55 6.42
N LYS A 275 -10.00 29.05 6.91
CA LYS A 275 -10.04 28.04 7.98
C LYS A 275 -9.39 26.73 7.53
N LEU A 276 -9.74 26.24 6.34
CA LEU A 276 -9.21 24.98 5.81
C LEU A 276 -7.75 25.09 5.37
N LYS A 277 -7.32 26.27 4.86
CA LYS A 277 -5.89 26.56 4.63
C LYS A 277 -5.06 26.39 5.91
N ARG A 278 -5.52 26.96 7.03
CA ARG A 278 -4.86 26.82 8.33
C ARG A 278 -4.84 25.38 8.83
N THR A 279 -5.98 24.68 8.74
CA THR A 279 -6.06 23.26 9.09
C THR A 279 -5.07 22.41 8.28
N PHE A 280 -4.97 22.63 6.96
CA PHE A 280 -4.01 21.89 6.14
C PHE A 280 -2.56 22.23 6.50
N ALA A 281 -2.23 23.50 6.72
CA ALA A 281 -0.89 23.90 7.16
C ALA A 281 -0.51 23.24 8.50
N GLU A 282 -1.44 23.13 9.46
CA GLU A 282 -1.23 22.39 10.71
C GLU A 282 -0.94 20.92 10.46
N PHE A 283 -1.64 20.29 9.50
CA PHE A 283 -1.42 18.90 9.11
C PHE A 283 -0.01 18.68 8.53
N GLU A 284 0.43 19.55 7.63
CA GLU A 284 1.78 19.48 7.05
C GLU A 284 2.86 19.58 8.14
N THR A 285 2.63 20.40 9.16
CA THR A 285 3.60 20.51 10.25
C THR A 285 3.77 19.24 11.08
N LEU A 286 2.81 18.30 11.04
CA LEU A 286 2.90 17.07 11.82
C LEU A 286 3.93 16.09 11.23
N ILE A 287 4.13 16.09 9.91
CA ILE A 287 5.11 15.23 9.22
C ILE A 287 6.48 15.91 9.02
N ASP A 288 6.66 17.13 9.53
CA ASP A 288 7.90 17.90 9.42
C ASP A 288 9.12 17.03 9.79
N PRO A 289 10.12 16.89 8.89
CA PRO A 289 11.25 15.99 9.10
C PRO A 289 12.25 16.50 10.14
N SER A 290 12.15 17.76 10.59
CA SER A 290 13.09 18.37 11.52
C SER A 290 13.20 17.60 12.83
N ARG A 291 14.43 17.52 13.34
CA ARG A 291 14.75 16.79 14.58
C ARG A 291 14.19 15.36 14.57
N ASN A 292 14.31 14.68 13.42
CA ASN A 292 13.83 13.33 13.18
C ASN A 292 12.33 13.16 13.44
N HIS A 293 11.49 13.94 12.75
CA HIS A 293 10.03 13.90 12.89
C HIS A 293 9.53 14.09 14.33
N ARG A 294 10.16 15.01 15.09
CA ARG A 294 9.86 15.21 16.51
C ARG A 294 8.38 15.47 16.80
N ARG A 295 7.69 16.24 15.94
CA ARG A 295 6.27 16.58 16.12
C ARG A 295 5.39 15.34 16.05
N TYR A 296 5.57 14.51 15.02
CA TYR A 296 4.91 13.21 14.92
C TYR A 296 5.17 12.34 16.15
N ARG A 297 6.44 12.19 16.55
CA ARG A 297 6.81 11.33 17.69
C ARG A 297 6.16 11.78 19.00
N LEU A 298 6.14 13.09 19.26
CA LEU A 298 5.48 13.67 20.45
C LEU A 298 3.95 13.53 20.41
N ALA A 299 3.34 13.52 19.22
CA ALA A 299 1.91 13.27 19.08
C ALA A 299 1.59 11.80 19.37
N VAL A 300 2.33 10.88 18.75
CA VAL A 300 2.14 9.43 18.93
C VAL A 300 2.39 8.99 20.38
N SER A 301 3.36 9.59 21.08
CA SER A 301 3.63 9.24 22.49
C SER A 301 2.46 9.57 23.43
N LYS A 302 1.48 10.36 22.99
CA LYS A 302 0.28 10.73 23.76
C LYS A 302 -0.96 9.96 23.33
N ILE A 303 -0.91 9.23 22.22
CA ILE A 303 -2.03 8.47 21.68
C ILE A 303 -2.07 7.11 22.37
N THR A 304 -3.22 6.76 22.94
CA THR A 304 -3.49 5.41 23.41
C THR A 304 -3.95 4.55 22.24
N PRO A 305 -3.56 3.26 22.17
CA PRO A 305 -4.14 2.32 21.20
C PRO A 305 -5.67 2.32 21.27
N PRO A 306 -6.38 1.93 20.19
CA PRO A 306 -5.90 1.44 18.89
C PRO A 306 -5.35 2.55 17.97
N LEU A 307 -4.20 2.32 17.33
CA LEU A 307 -3.53 3.28 16.46
C LEU A 307 -3.02 2.59 15.19
N VAL A 308 -3.28 3.16 14.02
CA VAL A 308 -2.56 2.79 12.78
C VAL A 308 -1.40 3.78 12.59
N PRO A 309 -0.14 3.38 12.85
CA PRO A 309 0.99 4.28 12.82
C PRO A 309 1.39 4.66 11.38
N PHE A 310 2.23 5.69 11.25
CA PHE A 310 2.82 6.06 9.97
C PHE A 310 3.92 5.06 9.61
N MET A 311 3.54 3.98 8.92
CA MET A 311 4.43 2.85 8.65
C MET A 311 5.72 3.20 7.89
N PRO A 312 5.71 4.11 6.89
CA PRO A 312 6.95 4.52 6.22
C PRO A 312 8.03 5.02 7.18
N LEU A 313 7.66 5.79 8.22
CA LEU A 313 8.63 6.27 9.21
C LEU A 313 9.11 5.14 10.15
N LEU A 314 8.22 4.22 10.53
CA LEU A 314 8.58 3.07 11.34
C LEU A 314 9.59 2.17 10.61
N LEU A 315 9.36 1.89 9.32
CA LEU A 315 10.28 1.11 8.49
C LEU A 315 11.60 1.85 8.26
N LYS A 316 11.55 3.17 8.01
CA LYS A 316 12.73 4.02 7.92
C LYS A 316 13.59 3.86 9.18
N ASP A 317 13.02 3.98 10.37
CA ASP A 317 13.76 3.84 11.64
C ASP A 317 14.43 2.45 11.75
N MET A 318 13.74 1.38 11.36
CA MET A 318 14.32 0.03 11.38
C MET A 318 15.45 -0.13 10.36
N THR A 319 15.30 0.40 9.14
CA THR A 319 16.34 0.39 8.11
C THR A 319 17.59 1.15 8.57
N PHE A 320 17.43 2.38 9.07
CA PHE A 320 18.56 3.17 9.58
C PHE A 320 19.23 2.48 10.78
N CYS A 321 18.45 1.87 11.67
CA CYS A 321 19.01 1.06 12.77
C CYS A 321 19.80 -0.15 12.24
N HIS A 322 19.32 -0.80 11.18
CA HIS A 322 19.97 -1.96 10.60
C HIS A 322 21.28 -1.61 9.90
N GLU A 323 21.28 -0.54 9.10
CA GLU A 323 22.44 -0.07 8.32
C GLU A 323 23.48 0.61 9.19
N GLY A 324 23.04 1.37 10.21
CA GLY A 324 23.94 2.13 11.10
C GLY A 324 24.64 1.28 12.16
N ASN A 325 24.20 0.05 12.41
CA ASN A 325 24.74 -0.81 13.47
C ASN A 325 25.15 -2.17 12.92
N LYS A 326 26.38 -2.63 13.20
CA LYS A 326 26.83 -3.97 12.82
C LYS A 326 26.02 -5.04 13.56
N THR A 327 25.65 -6.11 12.84
CA THR A 327 24.96 -7.27 13.44
C THR A 327 25.88 -8.08 14.35
N TYR A 328 27.18 -8.12 14.02
CA TYR A 328 28.21 -8.80 14.81
C TYR A 328 29.34 -7.81 15.16
N ILE A 329 29.83 -7.89 16.39
CA ILE A 329 31.00 -7.16 16.90
C ILE A 329 31.89 -8.20 17.58
N ASP A 330 33.15 -8.29 17.15
CA ASP A 330 34.14 -9.24 17.65
C ASP A 330 33.65 -10.71 17.65
N GLY A 331 32.93 -11.10 16.60
CA GLY A 331 32.37 -12.45 16.44
C GLY A 331 31.11 -12.72 17.28
N LEU A 332 30.69 -11.79 18.14
CA LEU A 332 29.51 -11.90 18.99
C LEU A 332 28.33 -11.13 18.41
N VAL A 333 27.11 -11.59 18.70
CA VAL A 333 25.87 -10.90 18.30
C VAL A 333 25.76 -9.58 19.03
N ASN A 334 25.56 -8.49 18.29
CA ASN A 334 25.31 -7.18 18.86
C ASN A 334 23.88 -7.08 19.41
N PHE A 335 23.71 -7.37 20.70
CA PHE A 335 22.40 -7.31 21.37
C PHE A 335 21.85 -5.89 21.55
N GLU A 336 22.69 -4.85 21.50
CA GLU A 336 22.21 -3.46 21.50
C GLU A 336 21.41 -3.17 20.23
N LYS A 337 21.94 -3.55 19.06
CA LYS A 337 21.19 -3.51 17.78
C LYS A 337 19.88 -4.30 17.87
N MET A 338 19.92 -5.52 18.41
CA MET A 338 18.72 -6.35 18.55
C MET A 338 17.69 -5.70 19.49
N HIS A 339 18.15 -5.04 20.56
CA HIS A 339 17.28 -4.33 21.49
C HIS A 339 16.57 -3.15 20.80
N MET A 340 17.30 -2.35 20.01
CA MET A 340 16.74 -1.22 19.25
C MET A 340 15.66 -1.68 18.26
N ILE A 341 15.94 -2.72 17.46
CA ILE A 341 14.94 -3.33 16.57
C ILE A 341 13.73 -3.83 17.36
N GLY A 342 13.97 -4.48 18.50
CA GLY A 342 12.92 -4.96 19.39
C GLY A 342 12.05 -3.85 20.01
N GLN A 343 12.58 -2.63 20.20
CA GLN A 343 11.78 -1.48 20.65
C GLN A 343 10.73 -1.10 19.61
N THR A 344 11.12 -1.04 18.33
CA THR A 344 10.17 -0.73 17.25
C THR A 344 9.06 -1.78 17.13
N LEU A 345 9.39 -3.07 17.25
CA LEU A 345 8.39 -4.14 17.27
C LEU A 345 7.44 -4.04 18.47
N ARG A 346 7.94 -3.67 19.65
CA ARG A 346 7.10 -3.42 20.84
C ARG A 346 6.14 -2.25 20.62
N SER A 347 6.58 -1.18 19.96
CA SER A 347 5.69 -0.07 19.58
C SER A 347 4.59 -0.54 18.63
N LEU A 348 4.92 -1.37 17.62
CA LEU A 348 3.92 -1.96 16.72
C LEU A 348 2.89 -2.79 17.49
N ARG A 349 3.33 -3.66 18.42
CA ARG A 349 2.44 -4.43 19.31
C ARG A 349 1.54 -3.54 20.14
N HIS A 350 2.11 -2.49 20.72
CA HIS A 350 1.36 -1.55 21.54
C HIS A 350 0.24 -0.90 20.73
N SER A 351 0.52 -0.40 19.52
CA SER A 351 -0.46 0.23 18.63
C SER A 351 -1.70 -0.63 18.34
N ARG A 352 -1.58 -1.96 18.38
CA ARG A 352 -2.65 -2.92 18.12
C ARG A 352 -3.11 -3.76 19.31
N ASN A 353 -2.79 -3.34 20.54
CA ASN A 353 -3.16 -4.10 21.74
C ASN A 353 -4.64 -3.98 22.12
N GLN A 354 -5.37 -3.05 21.51
CA GLN A 354 -6.82 -2.87 21.62
C GLN A 354 -7.46 -3.03 20.25
N ARG A 355 -8.71 -3.49 20.21
CA ARG A 355 -9.49 -3.54 18.98
C ARG A 355 -9.90 -2.14 18.57
N MET A 356 -9.91 -1.87 17.26
CA MET A 356 -10.47 -0.62 16.75
C MET A 356 -11.99 -0.71 16.70
N THR A 357 -12.63 0.02 17.61
CA THR A 357 -14.08 0.15 17.69
C THR A 357 -14.43 1.59 17.34
N LEU A 358 -15.04 1.78 16.17
CA LEU A 358 -15.54 3.06 15.70
C LEU A 358 -17.07 3.02 15.73
N GLU A 359 -17.72 4.15 15.96
CA GLU A 359 -19.18 4.24 15.89
C GLU A 359 -19.62 4.06 14.42
N PRO A 360 -20.41 3.02 14.09
CA PRO A 360 -20.79 2.76 12.71
C PRO A 360 -21.77 3.83 12.21
N PRO A 361 -21.61 4.31 10.95
CA PRO A 361 -22.64 5.12 10.33
C PRO A 361 -23.92 4.29 10.14
N PRO A 362 -25.11 4.93 10.06
CA PRO A 362 -26.37 4.23 9.87
C PRO A 362 -26.33 3.28 8.65
N PRO A 363 -26.72 2.01 8.80
CA PRO A 363 -26.70 1.04 7.71
C PRO A 363 -27.55 1.54 6.53
N SER A 364 -26.95 1.57 5.35
CA SER A 364 -27.63 1.94 4.10
C SER A 364 -26.88 1.40 2.90
N LYS A 365 -27.55 1.34 1.74
CA LYS A 365 -26.91 0.98 0.47
C LYS A 365 -25.69 1.88 0.18
N VAL A 366 -25.78 3.16 0.53
CA VAL A 366 -24.67 4.12 0.41
C VAL A 366 -23.44 3.66 1.20
N GLN A 367 -23.61 3.06 2.38
CA GLN A 367 -22.46 2.54 3.15
C GLN A 367 -21.77 1.37 2.45
N GLN A 368 -22.52 0.51 1.76
CA GLN A 368 -21.94 -0.57 0.96
C GLN A 368 -21.17 0.00 -0.24
N ASP A 369 -21.73 1.00 -0.91
CA ASP A 369 -21.09 1.68 -2.03
C ASP A 369 -19.78 2.38 -1.60
N VAL A 370 -19.77 3.04 -0.44
CA VAL A 370 -18.55 3.64 0.14
C VAL A 370 -17.51 2.56 0.45
N ARG A 371 -17.93 1.45 1.10
CA ARG A 371 -17.02 0.35 1.43
C ARG A 371 -16.36 -0.23 0.18
N GLU A 372 -17.13 -0.53 -0.86
CA GLU A 372 -16.58 -1.06 -2.12
C GLU A 372 -15.70 -0.02 -2.81
N TYR A 373 -16.12 1.25 -2.87
CA TYR A 373 -15.31 2.32 -3.45
C TYR A 373 -13.91 2.40 -2.80
N ILE A 374 -13.85 2.40 -1.46
CA ILE A 374 -12.60 2.54 -0.71
C ILE A 374 -11.66 1.33 -0.86
N ARG A 375 -12.22 0.15 -1.11
CA ARG A 375 -11.46 -1.10 -1.32
C ARG A 375 -11.00 -1.28 -2.76
N THR A 376 -11.45 -0.44 -3.69
CA THR A 376 -11.29 -0.65 -5.13
C THR A 376 -10.82 0.60 -5.89
N LEU A 377 -10.06 1.45 -5.19
CA LEU A 377 -9.52 2.70 -5.73
C LEU A 377 -8.76 2.46 -7.04
N LYS A 378 -9.10 3.24 -8.07
CA LYS A 378 -8.35 3.25 -9.33
C LYS A 378 -7.54 4.53 -9.38
N VAL A 379 -6.22 4.41 -9.56
CA VAL A 379 -5.31 5.55 -9.44
C VAL A 379 -4.33 5.60 -10.60
N ILE A 380 -3.84 6.80 -10.88
CA ILE A 380 -2.67 7.04 -11.72
C ILE A 380 -1.47 7.13 -10.76
N ASP A 381 -0.51 6.23 -10.88
CA ASP A 381 0.76 6.24 -10.12
C ASP A 381 1.95 6.74 -10.97
N ASN A 382 1.73 7.03 -12.26
CA ASN A 382 2.72 7.68 -13.12
C ASN A 382 2.78 9.19 -12.84
N GLN A 383 3.81 9.62 -12.09
CA GLN A 383 4.01 11.02 -11.73
C GLN A 383 4.19 11.96 -12.94
N ARG A 384 4.75 11.48 -14.06
CA ARG A 384 4.88 12.30 -15.29
C ARG A 384 3.50 12.62 -15.85
N ARG A 385 2.63 11.61 -15.95
CA ARG A 385 1.23 11.79 -16.40
C ARG A 385 0.46 12.75 -15.49
N LEU A 386 0.56 12.58 -14.17
CA LEU A 386 -0.08 13.47 -13.20
C LEU A 386 0.39 14.93 -13.33
N THR A 387 1.69 15.11 -13.55
CA THR A 387 2.28 16.45 -13.75
C THR A 387 1.76 17.09 -15.03
N GLN A 388 1.68 16.34 -16.13
CA GLN A 388 1.11 16.82 -17.41
C GLN A 388 -0.36 17.22 -17.25
N LEU A 389 -1.18 16.38 -16.61
CA LEU A 389 -2.58 16.70 -16.30
C LEU A 389 -2.70 18.00 -15.50
N SER A 390 -1.91 18.13 -14.43
CA SER A 390 -1.88 19.36 -13.62
C SER A 390 -1.51 20.61 -14.42
N HIS A 391 -0.50 20.51 -15.31
CA HIS A 391 -0.11 21.63 -16.17
C HIS A 391 -1.21 22.02 -17.17
N ALA A 392 -1.98 21.06 -17.67
CA ALA A 392 -3.14 21.34 -18.53
C ALA A 392 -4.28 22.05 -17.76
N LEU A 393 -4.46 21.74 -16.47
CA LEU A 393 -5.47 22.39 -15.64
C LEU A 393 -5.13 23.85 -15.30
N GLU A 394 -3.88 24.12 -14.95
CA GLU A 394 -3.39 25.44 -14.58
C GLU A 394 -1.99 25.67 -15.19
N PRO A 395 -1.90 26.22 -16.42
CA PRO A 395 -0.63 26.52 -17.06
C PRO A 395 0.21 27.51 -16.25
N ARG A 396 1.54 27.37 -16.27
CA ARG A 396 2.41 28.40 -15.68
C ARG A 396 2.22 29.70 -16.48
N ARG A 397 2.00 30.81 -15.78
CA ARG A 397 2.02 32.12 -16.44
C ARG A 397 3.44 32.34 -17.01
N PRO A 398 3.57 32.80 -18.26
CA PRO A 398 4.87 33.06 -18.89
C PRO A 398 5.69 34.09 -18.12
#